data_AF-A0A316BVW6-F1
#
_entry.id   AF-A0A316BVW6-F1
#
_cell.length_a   1.000
_cell.length_b   1.000
_cell.length_c   1.000
_cell.angle_alpha   90.00
_cell.angle_beta   90.00
_cell.angle_gamma   90.00
#
_symmetry.space_group_name_H-M   'P 1'
#
loop_
_entity.id
_entity.type
_entity.pdbx_description
1 polymer ?
#
loop_
_entity_poly.entity_id
_entity_poly.type
_entity_poly.pdbx_seq_one_letter_code
_entity_poly.pdbx_strand_id
1 'polypeptide(L)'
;MSIRQFIEENNIAVFVRADLKTCEFEITEGSARLSSRDLLEQLILNGSVEGLKNSIKDQLMPRIWMQGRTKCFVCQPDENCLVALFLDSDLDLKELYLYAKRLDSLLAKVM
;
A
#
# COMPACT_ATOMS: atom_id res chain seq x y z
N MET A 1 -12.95 -10.82 -7.68
CA MET A 1 -12.71 -10.39 -6.28
C MET A 1 -12.95 -8.89 -6.23
N SER A 2 -13.66 -8.39 -5.23
CA SER A 2 -13.80 -6.93 -5.01
C SER A 2 -12.64 -6.38 -4.18
N ILE A 3 -12.44 -5.06 -4.18
CA ILE A 3 -11.42 -4.42 -3.31
C ILE A 3 -11.67 -4.72 -1.83
N ARG A 4 -12.94 -4.75 -1.39
CA ARG A 4 -13.26 -5.13 -0.01
C ARG A 4 -12.84 -6.57 0.31
N GLN A 5 -13.09 -7.52 -0.59
CA GLN A 5 -12.63 -8.89 -0.41
C GLN A 5 -11.09 -8.96 -0.37
N PHE A 6 -10.41 -8.22 -1.24
CA PHE A 6 -8.94 -8.13 -1.23
C PHE A 6 -8.39 -7.62 0.11
N ILE A 7 -8.97 -6.55 0.66
CA ILE A 7 -8.58 -5.96 1.95
C ILE A 7 -8.69 -7.00 3.06
N GLU A 8 -9.84 -7.66 3.17
CA GLU A 8 -10.13 -8.61 4.25
C GLU A 8 -9.29 -9.90 4.12
N GLU A 9 -9.22 -10.50 2.93
CA GLU A 9 -8.46 -11.74 2.70
C GLU A 9 -6.95 -11.58 2.91
N ASN A 10 -6.43 -10.36 2.76
CA ASN A 10 -5.01 -10.06 2.94
C ASN A 10 -4.71 -9.33 4.25
N ASN A 11 -5.68 -9.19 5.17
CA ASN A 11 -5.52 -8.50 6.45
C ASN A 11 -4.93 -7.08 6.30
N ILE A 12 -5.38 -6.35 5.26
CA ILE A 12 -4.98 -4.95 5.06
C ILE A 12 -5.75 -4.10 6.08
N ALA A 13 -5.02 -3.36 6.92
CA ALA A 13 -5.62 -2.45 7.89
C ALA A 13 -6.08 -1.15 7.21
N VAL A 14 -5.26 -0.61 6.32
CA VAL A 14 -5.60 0.59 5.54
C VAL A 14 -5.20 0.39 4.08
N PHE A 15 -6.16 0.57 3.20
CA PHE A 15 -5.97 0.60 1.76
C PHE A 15 -6.06 2.04 1.29
N VAL A 16 -5.05 2.52 0.59
CA VAL A 16 -5.04 3.87 0.03
C VAL A 16 -4.83 3.79 -1.48
N ARG A 17 -5.76 4.35 -2.22
CA ARG A 17 -5.62 4.57 -3.66
C ARG A 17 -5.17 6.01 -3.89
N ALA A 18 -4.11 6.19 -4.67
CA ALA A 18 -3.59 7.48 -5.04
C ALA A 18 -3.85 7.68 -6.54
N ASP A 19 -4.78 8.57 -6.88
CA ASP A 19 -5.09 8.90 -8.26
C ASP A 19 -4.06 9.93 -8.78
N LEU A 20 -3.28 9.54 -9.79
CA LEU A 20 -2.21 10.39 -10.32
C LEU A 20 -2.70 11.51 -11.24
N LYS A 21 -3.98 11.50 -11.61
CA LYS A 21 -4.61 12.56 -12.43
C LYS A 21 -5.25 13.63 -11.56
N THR A 22 -6.01 13.22 -10.54
CA THR A 22 -6.65 14.17 -9.62
C THR A 22 -5.73 14.59 -8.47
N CYS A 23 -4.63 13.86 -8.25
CA CYS A 23 -3.69 14.05 -7.13
C CYS A 23 -4.37 13.88 -5.76
N GLU A 24 -5.37 13.00 -5.67
CA GLU A 24 -6.12 12.73 -4.44
C GLU A 24 -5.84 11.33 -3.88
N PHE A 25 -5.95 11.20 -2.56
CA PHE A 25 -5.94 9.92 -1.87
C PHE A 25 -7.37 9.50 -1.51
N GLU A 26 -7.76 8.30 -1.92
CA GLU A 26 -8.96 7.61 -1.45
C GLU A 26 -8.55 6.58 -0.40
N ILE A 27 -9.00 6.77 0.84
CA ILE A 27 -8.62 5.91 1.97
C ILE A 27 -9.79 4.99 2.33
N THR A 28 -9.53 3.69 2.40
CA THR A 28 -10.47 2.66 2.87
C THR A 28 -9.86 1.93 4.06
N GLU A 29 -10.50 2.03 5.21
CA GLU A 29 -10.14 1.28 6.42
C GLU A 29 -10.69 -0.15 6.33
N GLY A 30 -9.85 -1.14 6.62
CA GLY A 30 -10.23 -2.54 6.76
C GLY A 30 -10.59 -2.91 8.20
N SER A 31 -10.91 -4.18 8.44
CA SER A 31 -11.19 -4.68 9.80
C SER A 31 -9.93 -4.94 10.64
N ALA A 32 -8.77 -5.10 9.99
CA ALA A 32 -7.49 -5.37 10.64
C ALA A 32 -6.97 -4.14 11.41
N ARG A 33 -6.23 -4.39 12.50
CA ARG A 33 -5.60 -3.33 13.29
C ARG A 33 -4.21 -3.01 12.78
N LEU A 34 -3.81 -1.76 12.96
CA LEU A 34 -2.47 -1.27 12.71
C LEU A 34 -1.84 -0.81 14.04
N SER A 35 -0.70 -1.39 14.42
CA SER A 35 -0.04 -1.12 15.69
C SER A 35 0.54 0.29 15.78
N SER A 36 0.93 0.88 14.65
CA SER A 36 1.38 2.28 14.54
C SER A 36 0.86 2.89 13.24
N ARG A 37 0.35 4.13 13.34
CA ARG A 37 -0.13 4.93 12.20
C ARG A 37 0.93 5.87 11.63
N ASP A 38 2.12 5.92 12.21
CA ASP A 38 3.19 6.86 11.83
C ASP A 38 3.53 6.82 10.34
N LEU A 39 3.67 5.61 9.76
CA LEU A 39 3.92 5.47 8.30
C LEU A 39 2.75 5.98 7.46
N LEU A 40 1.51 5.73 7.91
CA LEU A 40 0.31 6.24 7.23
C LEU A 40 0.25 7.77 7.30
N GLU A 41 0.57 8.33 8.47
CA GLU A 41 0.64 9.77 8.68
C GLU A 41 1.71 10.42 7.80
N GLN A 42 2.92 9.87 7.79
CA GLN A 42 4.03 10.42 7.03
C GLN A 42 3.84 10.35 5.52
N LEU A 43 3.34 9.22 5.01
CA LEU A 43 3.25 8.99 3.57
C LEU A 43 1.96 9.53 2.96
N ILE A 44 0.86 9.51 3.72
CA ILE A 44 -0.48 9.78 3.20
C ILE A 44 -1.10 11.01 3.86
N LEU A 45 -1.33 11.00 5.18
CA LEU A 45 -2.14 12.04 5.83
C LEU A 45 -1.45 13.41 5.85
N ASN A 46 -0.14 13.43 6.06
CA ASN A 46 0.72 14.62 5.98
C ASN A 46 1.52 14.66 4.67
N GLY A 47 1.30 13.68 3.79
CA GLY A 47 1.97 13.56 2.50
C GLY A 47 1.12 14.10 1.36
N SER A 48 1.59 13.86 0.13
CA SER A 48 0.84 14.16 -1.10
C SER A 48 1.06 13.05 -2.13
N VAL A 49 0.13 12.93 -3.09
CA VAL A 49 0.25 11.96 -4.18
C VAL A 49 1.54 12.17 -4.97
N GLU A 50 1.90 13.43 -5.25
CA GLU A 50 3.16 13.78 -5.91
C GLU A 50 4.38 13.39 -5.09
N GLY A 51 4.35 13.65 -3.77
CA GLY A 51 5.41 13.24 -2.85
C GLY A 51 5.59 11.72 -2.84
N LEU A 52 4.49 10.98 -2.78
CA LEU A 52 4.50 9.52 -2.85
C LEU A 52 5.07 9.02 -4.18
N LYS A 53 4.59 9.56 -5.31
CA LYS A 53 5.09 9.23 -6.66
C LYS A 53 6.59 9.53 -6.81
N ASN A 54 7.05 10.67 -6.30
CA ASN A 54 8.46 11.05 -6.35
C ASN A 54 9.33 10.14 -5.48
N SER A 55 8.83 9.70 -4.32
CA SER A 55 9.56 8.82 -3.40
C SER A 55 9.87 7.43 -3.98
N ILE A 56 9.11 7.01 -4.99
CA ILE A 56 9.26 5.72 -5.67
C ILE A 56 9.74 5.85 -7.12
N LYS A 57 10.08 7.07 -7.55
CA LYS A 57 10.59 7.32 -8.90
C LYS A 57 11.87 6.52 -9.14
N ASP A 58 11.93 5.85 -10.30
CA ASP A 58 13.04 5.00 -10.72
C ASP A 58 13.31 3.79 -9.79
N GLN A 59 12.38 3.47 -8.88
CA GLN A 59 12.44 2.28 -8.03
C GLN A 59 11.73 1.09 -8.70
N LEU A 60 12.19 -0.12 -8.36
CA LEU A 60 11.47 -1.34 -8.73
C LEU A 60 10.22 -1.49 -7.84
N MET A 61 9.08 -1.76 -8.47
CA MET A 61 7.82 -2.07 -7.79
C MET A 61 7.69 -3.55 -7.45
N PRO A 62 6.94 -3.93 -6.40
CA PRO A 62 6.37 -3.03 -5.39
C PRO A 62 7.46 -2.53 -4.43
N ARG A 63 7.26 -1.33 -3.88
CA ARG A 63 8.13 -0.75 -2.87
C ARG A 63 7.64 -1.08 -1.48
N ILE A 64 8.57 -1.31 -0.54
CA ILE A 64 8.26 -1.65 0.85
C ILE A 64 8.87 -0.59 1.76
N TRP A 65 8.05 -0.01 2.65
CA TRP A 65 8.50 0.74 3.82
C TRP A 65 8.09 0.03 5.09
N MET A 66 8.87 0.21 6.14
CA MET A 66 8.70 -0.53 7.39
C MET A 66 9.03 0.36 8.57
N GLN A 67 8.20 0.27 9.61
CA GLN A 67 8.44 0.92 10.90
C GLN A 67 7.94 -0.02 11.99
N GLY A 68 8.88 -0.67 12.68
CA GLY A 68 8.56 -1.76 13.60
C GLY A 68 7.76 -2.87 12.89
N ARG A 69 6.57 -3.17 13.40
CA ARG A 69 5.67 -4.19 12.85
C ARG A 69 4.85 -3.69 11.66
N THR A 70 4.55 -2.39 11.61
CA THR A 70 3.84 -1.76 10.49
C THR A 70 4.67 -1.84 9.21
N LYS A 71 4.02 -2.30 8.14
CA LYS A 71 4.55 -2.35 6.77
C LYS A 71 3.65 -1.54 5.86
N CYS A 72 4.25 -0.82 4.94
CA CYS A 72 3.56 -0.16 3.83
C CYS A 72 4.09 -0.75 2.52
N PHE A 73 3.19 -1.35 1.74
CA PHE A 73 3.49 -1.81 0.38
C PHE A 73 2.92 -0.83 -0.62
N VAL A 74 3.77 -0.23 -1.44
CA VAL A 74 3.34 0.59 -2.57
C VAL A 74 3.42 -0.23 -3.85
N CYS A 75 2.25 -0.41 -4.43
CA CYS A 75 2.02 -1.12 -5.67
C CYS A 75 1.61 -0.12 -6.76
N GLN A 76 1.82 -0.51 -8.01
CA GLN A 76 1.39 0.29 -9.16
C GLN A 76 0.57 -0.62 -10.10
N PRO A 77 -0.73 -0.80 -9.83
CA PRO A 77 -1.56 -1.70 -10.64
C PRO A 77 -1.72 -1.21 -12.08
N ASP A 78 -1.67 0.10 -12.31
CA ASP A 78 -1.72 0.72 -13.64
C ASP A 78 -0.92 2.04 -13.70
N GLU A 79 -0.83 2.64 -14.88
CA GLU A 79 -0.04 3.86 -15.12
C GLU A 79 -0.60 5.14 -14.46
N ASN A 80 -1.87 5.13 -14.07
CA ASN A 80 -2.61 6.28 -13.55
C ASN A 80 -2.85 6.20 -12.04
N CYS A 81 -2.47 5.10 -11.39
CA CYS A 81 -2.79 4.85 -10.00
C CYS A 81 -1.62 4.24 -9.24
N LEU A 82 -1.40 4.72 -8.01
CA LEU A 82 -0.61 4.01 -7.01
C LEU A 82 -1.52 3.48 -5.92
N VAL A 83 -1.14 2.37 -5.30
CA VAL A 83 -1.87 1.80 -4.17
C VAL A 83 -0.90 1.59 -3.01
N ALA A 84 -1.20 2.17 -1.86
CA ALA A 84 -0.46 1.95 -0.62
C ALA A 84 -1.29 1.05 0.32
N LEU A 85 -0.71 -0.07 0.73
CA LEU A 85 -1.32 -1.06 1.61
C LEU A 85 -0.60 -1.06 2.95
N PHE A 86 -1.33 -0.80 4.03
CA PHE A 86 -0.80 -0.78 5.39
C PHE A 86 -1.29 -1.99 6.17
N LEU A 87 -0.35 -2.75 6.74
CA LEU A 87 -0.65 -3.87 7.65
C LEU A 87 0.49 -4.10 8.63
N ASP A 88 0.18 -4.76 9.74
CA ASP A 88 1.21 -5.31 10.63
C ASP A 88 1.67 -6.67 10.13
N SER A 89 2.98 -6.90 10.15
CA SER A 89 3.55 -8.19 9.77
C SER A 89 4.85 -8.48 10.53
N ASP A 90 4.98 -9.73 10.95
CA ASP A 90 6.19 -10.30 11.56
C ASP A 90 7.02 -11.13 10.56
N LEU A 91 6.63 -11.11 9.28
CA LEU A 91 7.36 -11.80 8.21
C LEU A 91 8.78 -11.25 8.08
N ASP A 92 9.71 -12.12 7.69
CA ASP A 92 11.07 -11.70 7.37
C ASP A 92 11.13 -10.92 6.04
N LEU A 93 12.30 -10.33 5.74
CA LEU A 93 12.47 -9.51 4.53
C LEU A 93 12.19 -10.26 3.22
N LYS A 94 12.54 -11.54 3.14
CA LYS A 94 12.35 -12.36 1.93
C LYS A 94 10.88 -12.70 1.77
N GLU A 95 10.21 -13.09 2.86
CA GLU A 95 8.78 -13.37 2.90
C GLU A 95 7.96 -12.13 2.58
N LEU A 96 8.31 -10.98 3.16
CA LEU A 96 7.68 -9.69 2.88
C LEU A 96 7.77 -9.33 1.40
N TYR A 97 8.93 -9.54 0.78
CA TYR A 97 9.10 -9.25 -0.64
C TYR A 97 8.21 -10.15 -1.52
N LEU A 98 8.17 -11.45 -1.24
CA LEU A 98 7.29 -12.38 -1.97
C LEU A 98 5.81 -12.05 -1.75
N TYR A 99 5.45 -11.66 -0.53
CA TYR A 99 4.11 -11.24 -0.18
C TYR A 99 3.70 -9.97 -0.93
N ALA A 100 4.56 -8.95 -0.93
CA ALA A 100 4.34 -7.71 -1.68
C ALA A 100 4.12 -7.98 -3.18
N LYS A 101 4.97 -8.82 -3.79
CA LYS A 101 4.83 -9.23 -5.20
C LYS A 101 3.51 -9.94 -5.48
N ARG A 102 3.06 -10.79 -4.55
CA ARG A 102 1.74 -11.44 -4.65
C ARG A 102 0.61 -10.41 -4.61
N LEU A 103 0.67 -9.45 -3.69
CA LEU A 103 -0.35 -8.40 -3.57
C LEU A 103 -0.41 -7.52 -4.82
N ASP A 104 0.73 -7.09 -5.33
CA ASP A 104 0.85 -6.32 -6.58
C ASP A 104 0.20 -7.07 -7.76
N SER A 105 0.50 -8.36 -7.91
CA SER A 105 -0.08 -9.23 -8.95
C SER A 105 -1.59 -9.46 -8.80
N LEU A 106 -2.11 -9.43 -7.57
CA LEU A 106 -3.54 -9.56 -7.29
C LEU A 106 -4.27 -8.24 -7.56
N LEU A 107 -3.67 -7.10 -7.19
CA LEU A 107 -4.25 -5.78 -7.43
C LEU A 107 -4.45 -5.51 -8.92
N ALA A 108 -3.46 -5.82 -9.76
CA ALA A 108 -3.55 -5.69 -11.21
C ALA A 108 -4.66 -6.56 -11.88
N LYS A 109 -5.31 -7.46 -11.13
CA LYS A 109 -6.46 -8.25 -11.61
C LYS A 109 -7.80 -7.75 -11.08
N VAL A 110 -7.78 -6.89 -10.08
CA VAL A 110 -8.97 -6.39 -9.35
C VAL A 110 -9.27 -4.95 -9.72
N MET A 111 -8.23 -4.19 -10.08
CA MET A 111 -8.27 -2.83 -10.60
C MET A 111 -8.00 -2.86 -12.10
#